data_AF-A0A2V9DS60-F1
#
_entry.id   AF-A0A2V9DS60-F1
#
_cell.length_a   1.000
_cell.length_b   1.000
_cell.length_c   1.000
_cell.angle_alpha   90.00
_cell.angle_beta   90.00
_cell.angle_gamma   90.00
#
_symmetry.space_group_name_H-M   'P 1'
#
loop_
_entity.id
_entity.type
_entity.pdbx_description
1 polymer ?
#
loop_
_entity_poly.entity_id
_entity_poly.type
_entity_poly.pdbx_seq_one_letter_code
_entity_poly.pdbx_strand_id
1 'polypeptide(L)'
;LAQLFFSTVISLALFTSRWWQSDLPQLDDSGAPRVRQLALWSVAAIFLQLILGAALRHKGFGIVPHLAGAAVVTFLVFWTAAVLRRRFPESAVLARCRVLLHALLGFQLLLGGAAWWSRVAAREFPQPMPVMVWLTVAHTVVGALVLAGAVVVALVCFRILNPAREAALASHSEAAPLRLSR
;
A
#
# COMPACT_ATOMS: atom_id res chain seq x y z
N LEU A 1 1.36 -16.78 4.05
CA LEU A 1 2.23 -17.28 2.97
C LEU A 1 1.67 -16.98 1.58
N ALA A 2 0.43 -17.38 1.25
CA ALA A 2 -0.15 -17.19 -0.09
C ALA A 2 -0.10 -15.75 -0.64
N GLN A 3 -0.41 -14.74 0.17
CA GLN A 3 -0.38 -13.32 -0.26
C GLN A 3 1.02 -12.81 -0.63
N LEU A 4 2.08 -13.33 0.02
CA LEU A 4 3.45 -12.99 -0.33
C LEU A 4 3.85 -13.67 -1.63
N PHE A 5 3.56 -14.97 -1.76
CA PHE A 5 3.79 -15.71 -3.00
C PHE A 5 3.08 -15.03 -4.20
N PHE A 6 1.81 -14.65 -4.03
CA PHE A 6 1.05 -13.91 -5.03
C PHE A 6 1.73 -12.58 -5.40
N SER A 7 2.15 -11.80 -4.41
CA SER A 7 2.87 -10.53 -4.64
C SER A 7 4.21 -10.73 -5.36
N THR A 8 4.92 -11.82 -5.06
CA THR A 8 6.16 -12.20 -5.76
C THR A 8 5.91 -12.56 -7.22
N VAL A 9 4.86 -13.35 -7.51
CA VAL A 9 4.48 -13.69 -8.89
C VAL A 9 4.11 -12.43 -9.67
N ILE A 10 3.34 -11.51 -9.08
CA ILE A 10 3.01 -10.22 -9.70
C ILE A 10 4.27 -9.39 -9.95
N SER A 11 5.22 -9.38 -9.01
CA SER A 11 6.50 -8.68 -9.19
C SER A 11 7.33 -9.27 -10.33
N LEU A 12 7.39 -10.60 -10.44
CA LEU A 12 8.07 -11.29 -11.54
C LEU A 12 7.41 -10.98 -12.89
N ALA A 13 6.08 -10.97 -12.95
CA ALA A 13 5.33 -10.58 -14.14
C ALA A 13 5.61 -9.12 -14.52
N LEU A 14 5.71 -8.22 -13.53
CA LEU A 14 6.08 -6.82 -13.78
C LEU A 14 7.51 -6.72 -14.35
N PHE A 15 8.49 -7.37 -13.73
CA PHE A 15 9.90 -7.32 -14.17
C PHE A 15 10.13 -7.93 -15.57
N THR A 16 9.35 -8.95 -15.93
CA THR A 16 9.41 -9.58 -17.26
C THR A 16 8.55 -8.87 -18.30
N SER A 17 7.76 -7.86 -17.91
CA SER A 17 6.91 -7.11 -18.84
C SER A 17 7.70 -6.22 -19.80
N ARG A 18 7.16 -6.00 -21.00
CA ARG A 18 7.72 -5.06 -21.98
C ARG A 18 7.88 -3.64 -21.43
N TRP A 19 6.97 -3.22 -20.54
CA TRP A 19 7.02 -1.90 -19.92
C TRP A 19 8.28 -1.75 -19.04
N TRP A 20 8.62 -2.76 -18.25
CA TRP A 20 9.79 -2.70 -17.37
C TRP A 20 11.11 -2.67 -18.14
N GLN A 21 11.16 -3.38 -19.26
CA GLN A 21 12.32 -3.47 -20.16
C GLN A 21 12.50 -2.25 -21.07
N SER A 22 11.49 -1.38 -21.17
CA SER A 22 11.57 -0.18 -22.00
C SER A 22 12.39 0.94 -21.34
N ASP A 23 12.88 1.87 -22.16
CA ASP A 23 13.49 3.10 -21.66
C ASP A 23 12.40 4.02 -21.07
N LEU A 24 12.52 4.29 -19.78
CA LEU A 24 11.55 5.07 -19.01
C LEU A 24 12.20 6.36 -18.51
N PRO A 25 11.45 7.47 -18.50
CA PRO A 25 11.95 8.74 -17.96
C PRO A 25 12.30 8.59 -16.48
N GLN A 26 13.43 9.19 -16.10
CA GLN A 26 13.87 9.31 -14.71
C GLN A 26 13.38 10.66 -14.17
N LEU A 27 12.40 10.62 -13.28
CA LEU A 27 11.84 11.80 -12.63
C LEU A 27 12.61 12.06 -11.32
N ASP A 28 12.87 13.34 -11.06
CA ASP A 28 13.56 13.75 -9.84
C ASP A 28 12.53 13.98 -8.71
N ASP A 29 12.69 13.28 -7.59
CA ASP A 29 11.95 13.54 -6.35
C ASP A 29 12.80 14.39 -5.40
N SER A 30 12.50 15.68 -5.31
CA SER A 30 13.23 16.62 -4.46
C SER A 30 12.60 16.86 -3.09
N GLY A 31 11.43 16.27 -2.81
CA GLY A 31 10.70 16.54 -1.58
C GLY A 31 10.93 15.53 -0.45
N ALA A 32 10.71 15.97 0.79
CA ALA A 32 10.72 15.12 1.98
C ALA A 32 9.28 14.88 2.52
N PRO A 33 8.94 13.68 3.01
CA PRO A 33 9.68 12.42 2.81
C PRO A 33 9.71 12.02 1.34
N ARG A 34 10.64 11.13 0.97
CA ARG A 34 10.76 10.61 -0.40
C ARG A 34 9.56 9.72 -0.72
N VAL A 35 9.05 9.80 -1.94
CA VAL A 35 7.93 8.96 -2.39
C VAL A 35 8.24 7.48 -2.30
N ARG A 36 9.49 7.08 -2.58
CA ARG A 36 9.94 5.70 -2.42
C ARG A 36 9.81 5.20 -0.97
N GLN A 37 10.11 6.05 0.01
CA GLN A 37 9.94 5.73 1.43
C GLN A 37 8.47 5.62 1.81
N LEU A 38 7.63 6.57 1.37
CA LEU A 38 6.17 6.51 1.58
C LEU A 38 5.54 5.25 0.99
N ALA A 39 5.99 4.84 -0.21
CA ALA A 39 5.54 3.60 -0.84
C ALA A 39 5.96 2.37 -0.03
N LEU A 40 7.21 2.31 0.46
CA LEU A 40 7.67 1.23 1.33
C LEU A 40 6.91 1.17 2.66
N TRP A 41 6.69 2.32 3.31
CA TRP A 41 5.90 2.38 4.54
C TRP A 41 4.46 1.91 4.31
N SER A 42 3.87 2.27 3.16
CA SER A 42 2.54 1.78 2.77
C SER A 42 2.52 0.26 2.61
N VAL A 43 3.51 -0.32 1.91
CA VAL A 43 3.66 -1.78 1.76
C VAL A 43 3.80 -2.45 3.13
N ALA A 44 4.68 -1.95 3.99
CA ALA A 44 4.92 -2.50 5.31
C ALA A 44 3.65 -2.44 6.20
N ALA A 45 2.96 -1.30 6.21
CA ALA A 45 1.73 -1.11 6.97
C ALA A 45 0.61 -2.04 6.48
N ILE A 46 0.44 -2.17 5.14
CA ILE A 46 -0.54 -3.08 4.55
C ILE A 46 -0.19 -4.53 4.90
N PHE A 47 1.08 -4.92 4.82
CA PHE A 47 1.51 -6.26 5.18
C PHE A 47 1.22 -6.58 6.66
N LEU A 48 1.54 -5.66 7.57
CA LEU A 48 1.21 -5.80 8.98
C LEU A 48 -0.31 -5.87 9.20
N GLN A 49 -1.08 -5.07 8.49
CA GLN A 49 -2.54 -5.09 8.55
C GLN A 49 -3.14 -6.44 8.12
N LEU A 50 -2.55 -7.10 7.11
CA LEU A 50 -2.91 -8.45 6.69
C LEU A 50 -2.58 -9.50 7.77
N ILE A 51 -1.47 -9.34 8.50
CA ILE A 51 -1.13 -10.17 9.67
C ILE A 51 -2.18 -9.97 10.77
N LEU A 52 -2.52 -8.72 11.12
CA LEU A 52 -3.54 -8.42 12.12
C LEU A 52 -4.92 -8.99 11.72
N GLY A 53 -5.28 -8.89 10.45
CA GLY A 53 -6.53 -9.48 9.93
C GLY A 53 -6.55 -11.01 10.00
N ALA A 54 -5.41 -11.66 9.76
CA ALA A 54 -5.27 -13.10 9.97
C ALA A 54 -5.37 -13.47 11.47
N ALA A 55 -4.68 -12.74 12.34
CA ALA A 55 -4.72 -12.95 13.78
C ALA A 55 -6.15 -12.80 14.37
N LEU A 56 -6.93 -11.83 13.87
CA LEU A 56 -8.35 -11.67 14.21
C LEU A 56 -9.20 -12.91 13.86
N ARG A 57 -8.85 -13.64 12.80
CA ARG A 57 -9.56 -14.87 12.41
C ARG A 57 -9.16 -16.07 13.28
N HIS A 58 -7.92 -16.11 13.75
CA HIS A 58 -7.38 -17.19 14.57
C HIS A 58 -7.49 -16.94 16.09
N LYS A 59 -8.37 -16.01 16.51
CA LYS A 59 -8.62 -15.63 17.92
C LYS A 59 -7.38 -15.08 18.67
N GLY A 60 -6.36 -14.59 17.96
CA GLY A 60 -5.16 -14.02 18.59
C GLY A 60 -5.37 -12.64 19.22
N PHE A 61 -6.26 -11.82 18.64
CA PHE A 61 -6.61 -10.47 19.10
C PHE A 61 -8.06 -10.10 18.74
N GLY A 62 -8.65 -9.13 19.44
CA GLY A 62 -9.94 -8.52 19.09
C GLY A 62 -9.88 -7.66 17.82
N ILE A 63 -10.99 -7.05 17.40
CA ILE A 63 -11.02 -6.20 16.18
C ILE A 63 -10.19 -4.90 16.31
N VAL A 64 -10.00 -4.40 17.54
CA VAL A 64 -9.42 -3.07 17.79
C VAL A 64 -8.05 -2.87 17.12
N PRO A 65 -7.05 -3.77 17.25
CA PRO A 65 -5.77 -3.60 16.57
C PRO A 65 -5.90 -3.58 15.05
N HIS A 66 -6.78 -4.41 14.49
CA HIS A 66 -7.04 -4.41 13.05
C HIS A 66 -7.70 -3.10 12.59
N LEU A 67 -8.62 -2.53 13.36
CA LEU A 67 -9.25 -1.27 13.01
C LEU A 67 -8.27 -0.09 13.11
N ALA A 68 -7.44 -0.06 14.15
CA ALA A 68 -6.37 0.93 14.30
C ALA A 68 -5.36 0.84 13.16
N GLY A 69 -4.92 -0.37 12.79
CA GLY A 69 -4.05 -0.59 11.65
C GLY A 69 -4.70 -0.17 10.32
N ALA A 70 -6.01 -0.37 10.14
CA ALA A 70 -6.74 0.09 8.96
C ALA A 70 -6.71 1.62 8.84
N ALA A 71 -6.81 2.35 9.95
CA ALA A 71 -6.70 3.81 9.97
C ALA A 71 -5.29 4.27 9.55
N VAL A 72 -4.24 3.62 10.06
CA VAL A 72 -2.84 3.91 9.69
C VAL A 72 -2.59 3.64 8.20
N VAL A 73 -3.04 2.49 7.70
CA VAL A 73 -2.94 2.13 6.26
C VAL A 73 -3.65 3.17 5.41
N THR A 74 -4.88 3.52 5.79
CA THR A 74 -5.66 4.54 5.08
C THR A 74 -4.89 5.85 5.01
N PHE A 75 -4.43 6.35 6.16
CA PHE A 75 -3.65 7.59 6.23
C PHE A 75 -2.42 7.56 5.32
N LEU A 76 -1.59 6.50 5.39
CA LEU A 76 -0.37 6.37 4.58
C LEU A 76 -0.66 6.31 3.08
N VAL A 77 -1.72 5.60 2.66
CA VAL A 77 -2.12 5.51 1.24
C VAL A 77 -2.61 6.86 0.73
N PHE A 78 -3.45 7.57 1.49
CA PHE A 78 -3.94 8.90 1.13
C PHE A 78 -2.80 9.92 1.09
N TRP A 79 -1.86 9.85 2.04
CA TRP A 79 -0.66 10.69 2.05
C TRP A 79 0.21 10.41 0.81
N THR A 80 0.55 9.15 0.54
CA THR A 80 1.33 8.74 -0.64
C THR A 80 0.71 9.30 -1.92
N ALA A 81 -0.59 9.17 -2.08
CA ALA A 81 -1.29 9.71 -3.25
C ALA A 81 -1.36 11.23 -3.30
N ALA A 82 -1.49 11.90 -2.16
CA ALA A 82 -1.43 13.37 -2.11
C ALA A 82 -0.06 13.86 -2.56
N VAL A 83 1.01 13.20 -2.14
CA VAL A 83 2.39 13.52 -2.56
C VAL A 83 2.58 13.22 -4.04
N LEU A 84 2.14 12.05 -4.53
CA LEU A 84 2.21 11.70 -5.95
C LEU A 84 1.47 12.71 -6.83
N ARG A 85 0.26 13.13 -6.44
CA ARG A 85 -0.50 14.19 -7.14
C ARG A 85 0.25 15.51 -7.21
N ARG A 86 0.79 15.94 -6.08
CA ARG A 86 1.39 17.28 -5.94
C ARG A 86 2.74 17.36 -6.64
N ARG A 87 3.57 16.31 -6.56
CA ARG A 87 4.93 16.31 -7.09
C ARG A 87 5.03 15.84 -8.54
N PHE A 88 4.11 14.98 -8.99
CA PHE A 88 4.15 14.39 -10.32
C PHE A 88 2.81 14.50 -11.08
N PRO A 89 2.23 15.71 -11.23
CA PRO A 89 0.94 15.88 -11.90
C PRO A 89 0.98 15.43 -13.37
N GLU A 90 2.11 15.61 -14.05
CA GLU A 90 2.29 15.27 -15.47
C GLU A 90 2.54 13.76 -15.72
N SER A 91 2.81 12.97 -14.67
CA SER A 91 3.10 11.54 -14.84
C SER A 91 1.84 10.71 -14.87
N ALA A 92 1.39 10.33 -16.08
CA ALA A 92 0.25 9.44 -16.26
C ALA A 92 0.42 8.08 -15.58
N VAL A 93 1.66 7.56 -15.50
CA VAL A 93 1.96 6.30 -14.79
C VAL A 93 1.67 6.44 -13.30
N LEU A 94 2.19 7.50 -12.66
CA LEU A 94 1.96 7.73 -11.23
C LEU A 94 0.51 8.09 -10.92
N ALA A 95 -0.19 8.74 -11.84
CA ALA A 95 -1.63 8.96 -11.74
C ALA A 95 -2.41 7.63 -11.70
N ARG A 96 -2.09 6.67 -12.59
CA ARG A 96 -2.69 5.32 -12.58
C ARG A 96 -2.35 4.56 -11.30
N CYS A 97 -1.09 4.60 -10.85
CA CYS A 97 -0.66 3.99 -9.59
C CYS A 97 -1.49 4.48 -8.39
N ARG A 98 -1.67 5.80 -8.29
CA ARG A 98 -2.50 6.42 -7.26
C ARG A 98 -3.95 5.96 -7.33
N VAL A 99 -4.56 5.99 -8.51
CA VAL A 99 -5.97 5.61 -8.70
C VAL A 99 -6.19 4.14 -8.36
N LEU A 100 -5.31 3.26 -8.85
CA LEU A 100 -5.34 1.83 -8.54
C LEU A 100 -5.31 1.58 -7.02
N LEU A 101 -4.36 2.19 -6.32
CA LEU A 101 -4.20 1.98 -4.89
C LEU A 101 -5.40 2.51 -4.08
N HIS A 102 -5.99 3.64 -4.50
CA HIS A 102 -7.20 4.20 -3.87
C HIS A 102 -8.44 3.34 -4.13
N ALA A 103 -8.62 2.86 -5.36
CA ALA A 103 -9.74 2.01 -5.72
C ALA A 103 -9.69 0.69 -4.94
N LEU A 104 -8.52 0.04 -4.88
CA LEU A 104 -8.31 -1.18 -4.11
C LEU A 104 -8.54 -0.96 -2.61
N LEU A 105 -8.00 0.11 -2.04
CA LEU A 105 -8.22 0.45 -0.63
C LEU A 105 -9.70 0.71 -0.33
N GLY A 106 -10.38 1.52 -1.15
CA GLY A 106 -11.80 1.81 -0.97
C GLY A 106 -12.65 0.55 -1.00
N PHE A 107 -12.41 -0.32 -1.98
CA PHE A 107 -13.10 -1.61 -2.06
C PHE A 107 -12.80 -2.50 -0.85
N GLN A 108 -11.55 -2.51 -0.37
CA GLN A 108 -11.15 -3.27 0.81
C GLN A 108 -11.83 -2.77 2.10
N LEU A 109 -11.99 -1.46 2.27
CA LEU A 109 -12.67 -0.87 3.42
C LEU A 109 -14.16 -1.21 3.42
N LEU A 110 -14.83 -1.11 2.26
CA LEU A 110 -16.23 -1.52 2.10
C LEU A 110 -16.42 -3.00 2.41
N LEU A 111 -15.58 -3.86 1.83
CA LEU A 111 -15.60 -5.30 2.11
C LEU A 111 -15.27 -5.61 3.58
N GLY A 112 -14.37 -4.85 4.21
CA GLY A 112 -14.01 -5.03 5.62
C GLY A 112 -15.17 -4.71 6.55
N GLY A 113 -15.88 -3.61 6.29
CA GLY A 113 -17.11 -3.27 7.00
C GLY A 113 -18.20 -4.33 6.82
N ALA A 114 -18.43 -4.77 5.58
CA ALA A 114 -19.42 -5.81 5.26
C ALA A 114 -19.06 -7.17 5.89
N ALA A 115 -17.79 -7.56 5.85
CA ALA A 115 -17.29 -8.79 6.47
C ALA A 115 -17.41 -8.75 8.00
N TRP A 116 -17.09 -7.61 8.62
CA TRP A 116 -17.28 -7.46 10.07
C TRP A 116 -18.76 -7.50 10.44
N TRP A 117 -19.61 -6.75 9.73
CA TRP A 117 -21.05 -6.74 9.96
C TRP A 117 -21.61 -8.17 9.85
N SER A 118 -21.40 -8.85 8.73
CA SER A 118 -21.90 -10.23 8.57
C SER A 118 -21.40 -11.19 9.64
N ARG A 119 -20.17 -11.03 10.16
CA ARG A 119 -19.66 -11.81 11.31
C ARG A 119 -20.38 -11.50 12.61
N VAL A 120 -20.79 -10.26 12.84
CA VAL A 120 -21.57 -9.87 14.04
C VAL A 120 -23.00 -10.40 13.92
N ALA A 121 -23.62 -10.27 12.74
CA ALA A 121 -24.95 -10.80 12.45
C ALA A 121 -25.02 -12.33 12.63
N ALA A 122 -23.97 -13.03 12.23
CA ALA A 122 -23.93 -14.49 12.23
C ALA A 122 -23.55 -15.11 13.59
N ARG A 123 -23.39 -14.32 14.67
CA ARG A 123 -22.83 -14.81 15.96
C ARG A 123 -23.67 -15.89 16.64
N GLU A 124 -24.99 -15.83 16.50
CA GLU A 124 -25.93 -16.73 17.18
C GLU A 124 -26.24 -17.98 16.35
N PHE A 125 -25.78 -18.03 15.10
CA PHE A 125 -26.02 -19.17 14.24
C PHE A 125 -25.02 -20.30 14.54
N PRO A 126 -25.47 -21.57 14.63
CA PRO A 126 -24.60 -22.71 14.92
C PRO A 126 -23.49 -22.94 13.88
N GLN A 127 -23.66 -22.41 12.66
CA GLN A 127 -22.77 -22.61 11.53
C GLN A 127 -22.50 -21.31 10.76
N PRO A 128 -21.32 -21.19 10.11
CA PRO A 128 -20.98 -20.03 9.27
C PRO A 128 -22.01 -19.79 8.16
N MET A 129 -22.67 -18.63 8.19
CA MET A 129 -23.61 -18.25 7.13
C MET A 129 -22.89 -18.04 5.80
N PRO A 130 -23.42 -18.50 4.65
CA PRO A 130 -22.76 -18.37 3.35
C PRO A 130 -22.34 -16.93 3.03
N VAL A 131 -23.19 -15.94 3.32
CA VAL A 131 -22.87 -14.51 3.12
C VAL A 131 -21.63 -14.07 3.90
N MET A 132 -21.47 -14.54 5.15
CA MET A 132 -20.30 -14.26 5.96
C MET A 132 -19.04 -14.87 5.32
N VAL A 133 -19.15 -16.11 4.84
CA VAL A 133 -18.04 -16.79 4.15
C VAL A 133 -17.64 -16.02 2.89
N TRP A 134 -18.59 -15.69 2.02
CA TRP A 134 -18.30 -14.95 0.79
C TRP A 134 -17.65 -13.59 1.05
N LEU A 135 -18.19 -12.79 1.98
CA LEU A 135 -17.65 -11.48 2.30
C LEU A 135 -16.26 -11.55 2.94
N THR A 136 -16.04 -12.50 3.85
CA THR A 136 -14.72 -12.67 4.50
C THR A 136 -13.67 -13.19 3.54
N VAL A 137 -14.03 -14.10 2.62
CA VAL A 137 -13.15 -14.58 1.54
C VAL A 137 -12.84 -13.45 0.57
N ALA A 138 -13.86 -12.73 0.09
CA ALA A 138 -13.67 -11.58 -0.81
C ALA A 138 -12.76 -10.51 -0.19
N HIS A 139 -13.00 -10.13 1.06
CA HIS A 139 -12.14 -9.21 1.80
C HIS A 139 -10.69 -9.72 1.92
N THR A 140 -10.50 -11.03 2.09
CA THR A 140 -9.15 -11.62 2.18
C THR A 140 -8.42 -11.60 0.84
N VAL A 141 -9.11 -11.96 -0.25
CA VAL A 141 -8.56 -11.94 -1.61
C VAL A 141 -8.22 -10.51 -2.05
N VAL A 142 -9.13 -9.56 -1.83
CA VAL A 142 -8.89 -8.15 -2.15
C VAL A 142 -7.79 -7.58 -1.25
N GLY A 143 -7.66 -8.03 0.00
CA GLY A 143 -6.53 -7.68 0.86
C GLY A 143 -5.19 -8.08 0.24
N ALA A 144 -5.10 -9.25 -0.38
CA ALA A 144 -3.90 -9.67 -1.12
C ALA A 144 -3.67 -8.81 -2.38
N LEU A 145 -4.73 -8.41 -3.09
CA LEU A 145 -4.63 -7.47 -4.23
C LEU A 145 -4.15 -6.09 -3.79
N VAL A 146 -4.59 -5.59 -2.63
CA VAL A 146 -4.12 -4.31 -2.07
C VAL A 146 -2.61 -4.38 -1.78
N LEU A 147 -2.12 -5.47 -1.19
CA LEU A 147 -0.69 -5.68 -0.97
C LEU A 147 0.09 -5.73 -2.29
N ALA A 148 -0.36 -6.55 -3.24
CA ALA A 148 0.29 -6.66 -4.54
C ALA A 148 0.30 -5.31 -5.29
N GLY A 149 -0.82 -4.57 -5.26
CA GLY A 149 -0.93 -3.23 -5.82
C GLY A 149 0.05 -2.24 -5.17
N ALA A 150 0.17 -2.26 -3.84
CA ALA A 150 1.14 -1.43 -3.13
C ALA A 150 2.60 -1.78 -3.49
N VAL A 151 2.92 -3.08 -3.63
CA VAL A 151 4.23 -3.54 -4.09
C VAL A 151 4.51 -3.05 -5.52
N VAL A 152 3.54 -3.17 -6.43
CA VAL A 152 3.67 -2.65 -7.81
C VAL A 152 3.91 -1.15 -7.80
N VAL A 153 3.15 -0.38 -7.00
CA VAL A 153 3.36 1.08 -6.87
C VAL A 153 4.77 1.39 -6.35
N ALA A 154 5.25 0.65 -5.35
CA ALA A 154 6.61 0.80 -4.85
C ALA A 154 7.63 0.52 -5.96
N LEU A 155 7.56 -0.63 -6.62
CA LEU A 155 8.46 -1.01 -7.71
C LEU A 155 8.47 0.02 -8.86
N VAL A 156 7.29 0.52 -9.24
CA VAL A 156 7.16 1.60 -10.24
C VAL A 156 7.88 2.86 -9.76
N CYS A 157 7.69 3.29 -8.51
CA CYS A 157 8.39 4.44 -7.96
C CYS A 157 9.92 4.22 -7.96
N PHE A 158 10.40 3.02 -7.61
CA PHE A 158 11.83 2.70 -7.68
C PHE A 158 12.39 2.67 -9.11
N ARG A 159 11.56 2.36 -10.10
CA ARG A 159 11.97 2.25 -11.50
C ARG A 159 12.07 3.59 -12.22
N ILE A 160 11.19 4.53 -11.88
CA ILE A 160 11.06 5.82 -12.59
C ILE A 160 11.57 7.02 -11.80
N LEU A 161 11.83 6.89 -10.49
CA LEU A 161 12.39 7.97 -9.68
C LEU A 161 13.91 7.81 -9.54
N ASN A 162 14.64 8.90 -9.79
CA ASN A 162 16.09 8.92 -9.88
C ASN A 162 16.79 8.73 -8.50
N PRO A 163 17.49 7.61 -8.26
CA PRO A 163 18.13 7.36 -6.96
C PRO A 163 19.35 8.23 -6.67
N ALA A 164 20.12 8.60 -7.70
CA ALA A 164 21.39 9.29 -7.55
C ALA A 164 21.18 10.75 -7.12
N ARG A 165 20.17 11.41 -7.69
CA ARG A 165 19.81 12.78 -7.33
C ARG A 165 19.19 12.86 -5.94
N GLU A 166 18.45 11.84 -5.54
CA GLU A 166 17.95 11.72 -4.16
C GLU A 166 19.11 11.64 -3.14
N ALA A 167 20.14 10.83 -3.42
CA ALA A 167 21.31 10.70 -2.54
C ALA A 167 22.08 12.02 -2.41
N ALA A 168 22.26 12.74 -3.53
CA ALA A 168 22.89 14.06 -3.54
C ALA A 168 22.08 15.11 -2.73
N LEU A 169 20.75 15.10 -2.80
CA LEU A 169 19.91 16.01 -2.01
C LEU A 169 19.96 15.70 -0.51
N ALA A 170 20.05 14.43 -0.11
CA ALA A 170 20.21 14.08 1.29
C ALA A 170 21.57 14.52 1.85
N SER A 171 22.66 14.32 1.10
CA SER A 171 23.98 14.76 1.54
C SER A 171 24.07 16.29 1.64
N HIS A 172 23.41 17.05 0.75
CA HIS A 172 23.32 18.50 0.86
C HIS A 172 22.48 18.97 2.06
N SER A 173 21.39 18.28 2.40
CA SER A 173 20.58 18.61 3.58
C SER A 173 21.31 18.31 4.89
N GLU A 174 22.15 17.27 4.92
CA GLU A 174 22.94 16.88 6.10
C GLU A 174 24.20 17.76 6.25
N ALA A 175 24.78 18.21 5.13
CA ALA A 175 25.92 19.12 5.09
C ALA A 175 25.55 20.61 5.23
N ALA A 176 24.31 20.94 5.60
CA ALA A 176 23.89 22.30 5.93
C ALA A 176 23.92 22.51 7.47
N PRO A 177 25.10 22.70 8.10
CA PRO A 177 25.15 23.09 9.50
C PRO A 177 24.65 24.53 9.63
N LEU A 178 23.85 24.76 10.68
CA LEU A 178 23.50 26.04 11.31
C LEU A 178 24.34 27.23 10.81
N ARG A 179 23.88 27.91 9.75
CA ARG A 179 24.30 29.31 9.52
C ARG A 179 23.61 30.15 10.59
N LEU A 180 24.37 30.35 11.66
CA LEU A 180 24.18 31.27 12.78
C LEU A 180 23.40 32.52 12.37
N SER A 181 22.22 32.71 12.96
CA SER A 181 21.64 34.04 13.13
C SER A 181 22.50 34.78 14.17
N ARG A 182 23.40 35.64 13.70
CA ARG A 182 23.91 36.75 14.50
C ARG A 182 22.88 37.87 14.52
#